data_AF-A0A1Y4WQ78-F1
#
_entry.id   AF-A0A1Y4WQ78-F1
#
_cell.length_a   1.000
_cell.length_b   1.000
_cell.length_c   1.000
_cell.angle_alpha   90.00
_cell.angle_beta   90.00
_cell.angle_gamma   90.00
#
_symmetry.space_group_name_H-M   'P 1'
#
loop_
_entity.id
_entity.type
_entity.pdbx_description
1 polymer ?
#
loop_
_entity_poly.entity_id
_entity_poly.type
_entity_poly.pdbx_seq_one_letter_code
_entity_poly.pdbx_strand_id
1 'polypeptide(L)'
;MTFDKAVMEKFMADHQSQYVGKYRYHSGYRTEEHTFKVHYYMLDQNFRQIDIFVEIHCQDEITYTFSEDLHEQEKLYIVKDALSRILAKLGYKRVLHYSLYENFIKTVSSELNILAPIDFCDILSYMKYHHGINQQTMDDFYKIFLPCLKMNLKHKNYKNFIDSLNLLFESVLYQYEWDGTNSKYLDTEYQYHLYYIRKIIRIVYRHLDKFYKNVPDELFKAIRTLCLNSRFTFAIMTDFGSMVLSQYHVTKAIIDTFKDEFTLIEKDFVLVDKKKDENQGNLVFSYIYYIFYSDYDHYYEVLMNVLRNIIHYMLTFANHDLDLALGNSIIQAEGYQILLDLFHRDYNTFVFTCFPIESFPDNMKPKVRDELVTAIQYFAARMENESYRLSSFEQVTNINRLLMDNFKEWYK
;
A
#
# COMPACT_ATOMS: atom_id res chain seq x y z
N MET A 1 -20.08 -21.13 -20.66
CA MET A 1 -21.17 -20.60 -19.83
C MET A 1 -21.10 -19.09 -19.92
N THR A 2 -22.05 -18.52 -20.65
CA THR A 2 -22.13 -17.10 -20.95
C THR A 2 -22.69 -16.41 -19.71
N PHE A 3 -21.82 -15.77 -18.93
CA PHE A 3 -22.28 -14.80 -17.95
C PHE A 3 -23.11 -13.73 -18.66
N ASP A 4 -24.21 -13.30 -18.07
CA ASP A 4 -25.08 -12.25 -18.60
C ASP A 4 -24.45 -10.86 -18.46
N LYS A 5 -23.27 -10.72 -19.06
CA LYS A 5 -22.52 -9.47 -19.19
C LYS A 5 -23.42 -8.35 -19.72
N ALA A 6 -24.30 -8.66 -20.68
CA ALA A 6 -25.25 -7.72 -21.23
C ALA A 6 -26.24 -7.18 -20.18
N VAL A 7 -26.72 -8.03 -19.27
CA VAL A 7 -27.66 -7.63 -18.19
C VAL A 7 -26.95 -6.74 -17.17
N MET A 8 -25.73 -7.08 -16.80
CA MET A 8 -24.90 -6.26 -15.90
C MET A 8 -24.57 -4.90 -16.53
N GLU A 9 -24.13 -4.87 -17.80
CA GLU A 9 -23.81 -3.63 -18.53
C GLU A 9 -25.04 -2.75 -18.71
N LYS A 10 -26.20 -3.34 -19.01
CA LYS A 10 -27.48 -2.62 -19.09
C LYS A 10 -27.85 -1.99 -17.75
N PHE A 11 -27.78 -2.76 -16.66
CA PHE A 11 -28.07 -2.24 -15.32
C PHE A 11 -27.16 -1.04 -14.96
N MET A 12 -25.87 -1.14 -15.28
CA MET A 12 -24.89 -0.07 -15.05
C MET A 12 -25.22 1.21 -15.83
N ALA A 13 -25.72 1.06 -17.07
CA ALA A 13 -26.12 2.17 -17.95
C ALA A 13 -27.43 2.83 -17.50
N ASP A 14 -28.42 2.03 -17.10
CA ASP A 14 -29.75 2.50 -16.72
C ASP A 14 -29.75 3.24 -15.36
N HIS A 15 -28.80 2.93 -14.47
CA HIS A 15 -28.74 3.49 -13.12
C HIS A 15 -27.56 4.45 -12.95
N GLN A 16 -27.57 5.57 -13.66
CA GLN A 16 -26.56 6.63 -13.44
C GLN A 16 -26.80 7.34 -12.10
N SER A 17 -25.74 7.45 -11.29
CA SER A 17 -25.77 8.12 -10.00
C SER A 17 -24.48 8.91 -9.82
N GLN A 18 -24.61 10.12 -9.28
CA GLN A 18 -23.47 10.96 -8.88
C GLN A 18 -23.07 10.73 -7.40
N TYR A 19 -23.77 9.83 -6.70
CA TYR A 19 -23.49 9.53 -5.30
C TYR A 19 -22.13 8.83 -5.16
N VAL A 20 -21.25 9.43 -4.36
CA VAL A 20 -19.98 8.84 -3.96
C VAL A 20 -20.20 8.15 -2.62
N GLY A 21 -20.28 6.82 -2.65
CA GLY A 21 -20.54 6.03 -1.45
C GLY A 21 -19.35 5.95 -0.52
N LYS A 22 -19.65 5.85 0.77
CA LYS A 22 -18.67 5.68 1.85
C LYS A 22 -18.31 4.21 2.10
N TYR A 23 -18.80 3.30 1.26
CA TYR A 23 -18.65 1.85 1.44
C TYR A 23 -17.43 1.32 0.71
N ARG A 24 -16.75 0.35 1.34
CA ARG A 24 -15.58 -0.31 0.74
C ARG A 24 -15.80 -1.79 0.58
N TYR A 25 -15.39 -2.28 -0.59
CA TYR A 25 -15.44 -3.69 -0.91
C TYR A 25 -14.45 -4.43 -0.01
N HIS A 26 -14.95 -5.44 0.71
CA HIS A 26 -14.13 -6.34 1.51
C HIS A 26 -13.79 -7.61 0.71
N SER A 27 -14.82 -8.30 0.23
CA SER A 27 -14.68 -9.58 -0.45
C SER A 27 -15.96 -9.98 -1.16
N GLY A 28 -15.89 -10.96 -2.05
CA GLY A 28 -17.07 -11.54 -2.66
C GLY A 28 -16.74 -12.75 -3.51
N TYR A 29 -17.68 -13.68 -3.58
CA TYR A 29 -17.54 -14.92 -4.31
C TYR A 29 -18.85 -15.34 -4.93
N ARG A 30 -18.76 -16.19 -5.95
CA ARG A 30 -19.91 -16.78 -6.63
C ARG A 30 -20.44 -17.93 -5.78
N THR A 31 -21.74 -17.98 -5.54
CA THR A 31 -22.40 -19.08 -4.81
C THR A 31 -23.14 -20.02 -5.73
N GLU A 32 -23.67 -19.50 -6.84
CA GLU A 32 -24.48 -20.23 -7.82
C GLU A 32 -24.20 -19.75 -9.24
N GLU A 33 -24.89 -20.30 -10.24
CA GLU A 33 -24.66 -19.93 -11.62
C GLU A 33 -24.92 -18.44 -11.89
N HIS A 34 -25.94 -17.86 -11.26
CA HIS A 34 -26.27 -16.45 -11.44
C HIS A 34 -26.16 -15.64 -10.14
N THR A 35 -25.63 -16.23 -9.05
CA THR A 35 -25.70 -15.61 -7.71
C THR A 35 -24.30 -15.34 -7.16
N PHE A 36 -24.12 -14.12 -6.63
CA PHE A 36 -22.89 -13.67 -5.98
C PHE A 36 -23.19 -13.15 -4.58
N LYS A 37 -22.37 -13.59 -3.61
CA LYS A 37 -22.33 -13.00 -2.28
C LYS A 37 -21.16 -12.04 -2.18
N VAL A 38 -21.46 -10.84 -1.74
CA VAL A 38 -20.49 -9.74 -1.62
C VAL A 38 -20.59 -9.15 -0.24
N HIS A 39 -19.45 -8.73 0.29
CA HIS A 39 -19.32 -8.12 1.59
C HIS A 39 -18.64 -6.78 1.41
N TYR A 40 -19.33 -5.74 1.86
CA TYR A 40 -18.85 -4.38 2.00
C TYR A 40 -18.81 -4.01 3.47
N TYR A 41 -18.07 -2.96 3.79
CA TYR A 41 -18.06 -2.41 5.12
C TYR A 41 -17.92 -0.89 5.08
N MET A 42 -18.27 -0.27 6.19
CA MET A 42 -17.86 1.10 6.49
C MET A 42 -17.38 1.24 7.93
N LEU A 43 -16.54 2.23 8.19
CA LEU A 43 -16.22 2.67 9.54
C LEU A 43 -17.06 3.90 9.90
N ASP A 44 -17.67 3.88 11.08
CA ASP A 44 -18.34 5.07 11.63
C ASP A 44 -17.31 6.10 12.14
N GLN A 45 -17.78 7.24 12.67
CA GLN A 45 -16.92 8.31 13.19
C GLN A 45 -16.05 7.91 14.40
N ASN A 46 -16.39 6.78 15.05
CA ASN A 46 -15.64 6.17 16.15
C ASN A 46 -14.81 4.96 15.67
N PHE A 47 -14.68 4.78 14.35
CA PHE A 47 -14.02 3.66 13.69
C PHE A 47 -14.60 2.29 14.03
N ARG A 48 -15.89 2.22 14.34
CA ARG A 48 -16.61 0.94 14.48
C ARG A 48 -17.02 0.46 13.09
N GLN A 49 -16.71 -0.80 12.82
CA GLN A 49 -17.04 -1.44 11.55
C GLN A 49 -18.53 -1.79 11.49
N ILE A 50 -19.16 -1.45 10.37
CA ILE A 50 -20.51 -1.83 9.98
C ILE A 50 -20.37 -2.71 8.74
N ASP A 51 -20.75 -3.98 8.87
CA ASP A 51 -20.67 -4.97 7.81
C ASP A 51 -21.97 -5.03 7.00
N ILE A 52 -21.83 -5.05 5.68
CA ILE A 52 -22.95 -5.03 4.73
C ILE A 52 -22.78 -6.21 3.80
N PHE A 53 -23.62 -7.21 4.00
CA PHE A 53 -23.69 -8.39 3.13
C PHE A 53 -24.74 -8.17 2.06
N VAL A 54 -24.36 -8.45 0.82
CA VAL A 54 -25.20 -8.29 -0.36
C VAL A 54 -25.21 -9.59 -1.14
N GLU A 55 -26.40 -10.06 -1.46
CA GLU A 55 -26.60 -11.14 -2.42
C GLU A 55 -27.13 -10.54 -3.72
N ILE A 56 -26.43 -10.78 -4.83
CA ILE A 56 -26.77 -10.25 -6.16
C ILE A 56 -27.07 -11.41 -7.09
N HIS A 57 -28.23 -11.36 -7.73
CA HIS A 57 -28.65 -12.32 -8.76
C HIS A 57 -28.57 -11.65 -10.13
N CYS A 58 -27.95 -12.33 -11.09
CA CYS A 58 -27.60 -11.82 -12.42
C CYS A 58 -28.07 -12.78 -13.52
N GLN A 59 -29.38 -13.03 -13.57
CA GLN A 59 -30.02 -13.82 -14.62
C GLN A 59 -30.66 -12.87 -15.64
N ASP A 60 -32.00 -12.80 -15.72
CA ASP A 60 -32.71 -11.96 -16.69
C ASP A 60 -32.70 -10.47 -16.31
N GLU A 61 -32.69 -10.20 -15.00
CA GLU A 61 -32.59 -8.88 -14.40
C GLU A 61 -31.64 -8.92 -13.20
N ILE A 62 -31.09 -7.76 -12.83
CA ILE A 62 -30.29 -7.63 -11.62
C ILE A 62 -31.23 -7.45 -10.44
N THR A 63 -31.30 -8.44 -9.55
CA THR A 63 -31.95 -8.30 -8.24
C THR A 63 -30.91 -8.44 -7.13
N TYR A 64 -31.18 -7.79 -6.00
CA TYR A 64 -30.25 -7.78 -4.89
C TYR A 64 -30.96 -7.74 -3.53
N THR A 65 -30.34 -8.34 -2.52
CA THR A 65 -30.80 -8.31 -1.14
C THR A 65 -29.64 -7.90 -0.23
N PHE A 66 -29.91 -6.94 0.66
CA PHE A 66 -28.94 -6.40 1.62
C PHE A 66 -29.24 -6.93 3.03
N SER A 67 -28.19 -7.13 3.84
CA SER A 67 -28.35 -7.42 5.27
C SER A 67 -28.79 -6.20 6.08
N GLU A 68 -28.43 -5.00 5.62
CA GLU A 68 -28.70 -3.73 6.27
C GLU A 68 -29.77 -2.90 5.53
N ASP A 69 -30.50 -2.08 6.28
CA ASP A 69 -31.47 -1.14 5.71
C ASP A 69 -30.75 0.14 5.22
N LEU A 70 -30.44 0.17 3.93
CA LEU A 70 -29.72 1.27 3.27
C LEU A 70 -30.64 2.10 2.39
N HIS A 71 -30.27 3.36 2.14
CA HIS A 71 -30.98 4.19 1.17
C HIS A 71 -30.73 3.67 -0.27
N GLU A 72 -31.70 3.82 -1.17
CA GLU A 72 -31.60 3.26 -2.54
C GLU A 72 -30.36 3.72 -3.32
N GLN A 73 -29.94 4.98 -3.15
CA GLN A 73 -28.71 5.47 -3.79
C GLN A 73 -27.44 4.76 -3.31
N GLU A 74 -27.42 4.33 -2.04
CA GLU A 74 -26.31 3.60 -1.44
C GLU A 74 -26.29 2.15 -1.93
N LYS A 75 -27.47 1.52 -1.99
CA LYS A 75 -27.64 0.19 -2.58
C LYS A 75 -27.15 0.16 -4.01
N LEU A 76 -27.57 1.13 -4.83
CA LEU A 76 -27.13 1.24 -6.23
C LEU A 76 -25.62 1.44 -6.34
N TYR A 77 -25.00 2.27 -5.49
CA TYR A 77 -23.54 2.43 -5.49
C TYR A 77 -22.82 1.10 -5.22
N ILE A 78 -23.23 0.38 -4.18
CA ILE A 78 -22.62 -0.91 -3.79
C ILE A 78 -22.80 -1.95 -4.90
N VAL A 79 -24.02 -2.11 -5.43
CA VAL A 79 -24.31 -3.08 -6.50
C VAL A 79 -23.50 -2.75 -7.74
N LYS A 80 -23.40 -1.48 -8.14
CA LYS A 80 -22.63 -1.07 -9.32
C LYS A 80 -21.13 -1.34 -9.17
N ASP A 81 -20.54 -1.04 -8.01
CA ASP A 81 -19.14 -1.37 -7.73
C ASP A 81 -18.92 -2.89 -7.74
N ALA A 82 -19.83 -3.66 -7.13
CA ALA A 82 -19.76 -5.12 -7.12
C ALA A 82 -19.83 -5.72 -8.54
N LEU A 83 -20.78 -5.26 -9.36
CA LEU A 83 -20.92 -5.69 -10.76
C LEU A 83 -19.68 -5.32 -11.59
N SER A 84 -19.11 -4.14 -11.38
CA SER A 84 -17.87 -3.73 -12.08
C SER A 84 -16.72 -4.68 -11.77
N ARG A 85 -16.59 -5.11 -10.51
CA ARG A 85 -15.59 -6.09 -10.08
C ARG A 85 -15.85 -7.49 -10.66
N ILE A 86 -17.11 -7.91 -10.71
CA ILE A 86 -17.50 -9.19 -11.33
C ILE A 86 -17.16 -9.16 -12.82
N LEU A 87 -17.57 -8.11 -13.54
CA LEU A 87 -17.29 -7.89 -14.96
C LEU A 87 -15.80 -7.93 -15.27
N ALA A 88 -14.96 -7.27 -14.47
CA ALA A 88 -13.50 -7.29 -14.61
C ALA A 88 -12.91 -8.71 -14.52
N LYS A 89 -13.56 -9.62 -13.78
CA LYS A 89 -13.12 -11.01 -13.59
C LYS A 89 -13.73 -12.00 -14.60
N LEU A 90 -14.67 -11.59 -15.45
CA LEU A 90 -15.34 -12.51 -16.39
C LEU A 90 -14.42 -13.02 -17.49
N GLY A 91 -13.41 -12.23 -17.89
CA GLY A 91 -12.47 -12.59 -18.95
C GLY A 91 -11.50 -13.72 -18.58
N TYR A 92 -11.43 -14.11 -17.30
CA TYR A 92 -10.49 -15.12 -16.84
C TYR A 92 -11.07 -16.53 -16.89
N LYS A 93 -10.30 -17.45 -17.45
CA LYS A 93 -10.59 -18.88 -17.40
C LYS A 93 -10.41 -19.40 -15.98
N ARG A 94 -11.46 -20.06 -15.45
CA ARG A 94 -11.47 -20.72 -14.14
C ARG A 94 -11.30 -22.22 -14.30
N VAL A 95 -10.59 -22.84 -13.36
CA VAL A 95 -10.51 -24.30 -13.25
C VAL A 95 -11.32 -24.78 -12.06
N LEU A 96 -11.34 -24.03 -10.96
CA LEU A 96 -12.05 -24.40 -9.76
C LEU A 96 -13.51 -23.94 -9.83
N HIS A 97 -14.43 -24.90 -9.73
CA HIS A 97 -15.86 -24.59 -9.65
C HIS A 97 -16.19 -23.99 -8.27
N TYR A 98 -17.08 -22.99 -8.24
CA TYR A 98 -17.37 -22.22 -7.02
C TYR A 98 -17.92 -23.07 -5.85
N SER A 99 -18.65 -24.14 -6.15
CA SER A 99 -19.18 -25.07 -5.14
C SER A 99 -18.09 -25.89 -4.44
N LEU A 100 -16.85 -25.86 -4.94
CA LEU A 100 -15.74 -26.66 -4.42
C LEU A 100 -14.79 -25.85 -3.55
N TYR A 101 -14.98 -24.54 -3.36
CA TYR A 101 -14.03 -23.70 -2.61
C TYR A 101 -13.80 -24.21 -1.18
N GLU A 102 -14.87 -24.46 -0.42
CA GLU A 102 -14.77 -24.94 0.96
C GLU A 102 -14.03 -26.27 1.06
N ASN A 103 -14.46 -27.25 0.25
CA ASN A 103 -13.85 -28.57 0.21
C ASN A 103 -12.39 -28.50 -0.22
N PHE A 104 -12.08 -27.68 -1.23
CA PHE A 104 -10.72 -27.46 -1.69
C PHE A 104 -9.85 -26.95 -0.54
N ILE A 105 -10.24 -25.87 0.13
CA ILE A 105 -9.50 -25.27 1.26
C ILE A 105 -9.25 -26.29 2.38
N LYS A 106 -10.25 -27.11 2.72
CA LYS A 106 -10.15 -28.13 3.79
C LYS A 106 -9.28 -29.32 3.42
N THR A 107 -9.21 -29.69 2.14
CA THR A 107 -8.60 -30.94 1.68
C THR A 107 -7.29 -30.75 0.93
N VAL A 108 -6.79 -29.50 0.78
CA VAL A 108 -5.55 -29.21 0.05
C VAL A 108 -4.44 -30.16 0.51
N SER A 109 -4.12 -31.12 -0.35
CA SER A 109 -2.97 -31.99 -0.22
C SER A 109 -1.81 -31.40 -1.03
N SER A 110 -0.58 -31.84 -0.73
CA SER A 110 0.63 -31.45 -1.46
C SER A 110 0.64 -31.86 -2.94
N GLU A 111 -0.34 -32.66 -3.40
CA GLU A 111 -0.58 -32.95 -4.82
C GLU A 111 -1.44 -31.85 -5.42
N LEU A 112 -0.77 -30.75 -5.76
CA LEU A 112 -1.39 -29.53 -6.22
C LEU A 112 -2.09 -29.72 -7.57
N ASN A 113 -3.41 -29.54 -7.57
CA ASN A 113 -4.17 -29.36 -8.80
C ASN A 113 -3.73 -28.06 -9.51
N ILE A 114 -3.66 -28.09 -10.84
CA ILE A 114 -3.29 -26.92 -11.66
C ILE A 114 -4.45 -25.90 -11.61
N LEU A 115 -4.41 -24.99 -10.64
CA LEU A 115 -5.31 -23.83 -10.58
C LEU A 115 -4.91 -22.78 -11.61
N ALA A 116 -5.90 -22.09 -12.18
CA ALA A 116 -5.66 -20.88 -12.95
C ALA A 116 -5.37 -19.70 -12.00
N PRO A 117 -4.65 -18.66 -12.47
CA PRO A 117 -4.34 -17.48 -11.67
C PRO A 117 -5.54 -16.85 -10.94
N ILE A 118 -6.70 -16.78 -11.61
CA ILE A 118 -7.92 -16.19 -11.03
C ILE A 118 -8.52 -17.04 -9.90
N ASP A 119 -8.33 -18.36 -9.93
CA ASP A 119 -8.89 -19.25 -8.91
C ASP A 119 -8.28 -18.92 -7.53
N PHE A 120 -7.03 -18.45 -7.47
CA PHE A 120 -6.43 -17.99 -6.21
C PHE A 120 -7.11 -16.74 -5.64
N CYS A 121 -7.52 -15.79 -6.48
CA CYS A 121 -8.25 -14.61 -6.04
C CYS A 121 -9.65 -14.98 -5.56
N ASP A 122 -10.29 -15.94 -6.21
CA ASP A 122 -11.61 -16.42 -5.83
C ASP A 122 -11.54 -17.21 -4.51
N ILE A 123 -10.50 -18.04 -4.31
CA ILE A 123 -10.21 -18.70 -3.01
C ILE A 123 -9.93 -17.66 -1.93
N LEU A 124 -9.05 -16.69 -2.17
CA LEU A 124 -8.75 -15.64 -1.19
C LEU A 124 -10.01 -14.85 -0.82
N SER A 125 -10.82 -14.51 -1.82
CA SER A 125 -12.08 -13.78 -1.60
C SER A 125 -13.08 -14.62 -0.79
N TYR A 126 -13.18 -15.92 -1.05
CA TYR A 126 -13.98 -16.85 -0.24
C TYR A 126 -13.48 -16.90 1.22
N MET A 127 -12.17 -17.04 1.41
CA MET A 127 -11.57 -17.09 2.74
C MET A 127 -11.77 -15.78 3.52
N LYS A 128 -11.59 -14.62 2.87
CA LYS A 128 -11.88 -13.32 3.47
C LYS A 128 -13.35 -13.21 3.87
N TYR A 129 -14.27 -13.64 3.01
CA TYR A 129 -15.71 -13.55 3.28
C TYR A 129 -16.12 -14.37 4.52
N HIS A 130 -15.61 -15.60 4.65
CA HIS A 130 -16.03 -16.52 5.72
C HIS A 130 -15.18 -16.45 6.99
N HIS A 131 -13.90 -16.11 6.88
CA HIS A 131 -12.94 -16.12 7.99
C HIS A 131 -12.42 -14.72 8.37
N GLY A 132 -12.82 -13.67 7.64
CA GLY A 132 -12.37 -12.29 7.84
C GLY A 132 -10.96 -12.00 7.31
N ILE A 133 -10.59 -10.72 7.24
CA ILE A 133 -9.24 -10.27 6.92
C ILE A 133 -8.41 -10.22 8.21
N ASN A 134 -7.57 -11.22 8.41
CA ASN A 134 -6.65 -11.30 9.54
C ASN A 134 -5.44 -12.17 9.20
N GLN A 135 -4.45 -12.21 10.09
CA GLN A 135 -3.21 -12.95 9.86
C GLN A 135 -3.45 -14.46 9.66
N GLN A 136 -4.38 -15.07 10.40
CA GLN A 136 -4.68 -16.50 10.28
C GLN A 136 -5.23 -16.84 8.89
N THR A 137 -6.18 -16.05 8.38
CA THR A 137 -6.72 -16.20 7.02
C THR A 137 -5.62 -16.11 5.97
N MET A 138 -4.70 -15.15 6.09
CA MET A 138 -3.60 -15.00 5.14
C MET A 138 -2.60 -16.17 5.24
N ASP A 139 -2.27 -16.61 6.44
CA ASP A 139 -1.40 -17.75 6.66
C ASP A 139 -1.96 -19.02 5.99
N ASP A 140 -3.26 -19.27 6.15
CA ASP A 140 -3.93 -20.40 5.52
C ASP A 140 -3.99 -20.27 3.99
N PHE A 141 -4.25 -19.07 3.46
CA PHE A 141 -4.21 -18.83 2.02
C PHE A 141 -2.82 -19.12 1.44
N TYR A 142 -1.76 -18.65 2.09
CA TYR A 142 -0.40 -18.82 1.57
C TYR A 142 0.14 -20.25 1.72
N LYS A 143 -0.44 -21.10 2.58
CA LYS A 143 -0.20 -22.56 2.56
C LYS A 143 -0.65 -23.19 1.24
N ILE A 144 -1.64 -22.62 0.57
CA ILE A 144 -2.13 -23.04 -0.75
C ILE A 144 -1.33 -22.34 -1.86
N PHE A 145 -1.21 -21.01 -1.77
CA PHE A 145 -0.67 -20.17 -2.85
C PHE A 145 0.83 -20.42 -3.10
N LEU A 146 1.66 -20.48 -2.06
CA LEU A 146 3.11 -20.60 -2.23
C LEU A 146 3.55 -21.92 -2.87
N PRO A 147 3.04 -23.10 -2.48
CA PRO A 147 3.37 -24.35 -3.15
C PRO A 147 2.97 -24.33 -4.64
N CYS A 148 1.82 -23.78 -4.98
CA CYS A 148 1.39 -23.62 -6.39
C CYS A 148 2.37 -22.77 -7.20
N LEU A 149 2.78 -21.62 -6.66
CA LEU A 149 3.79 -20.78 -7.32
C LEU A 149 5.11 -21.54 -7.55
N LYS A 150 5.58 -22.28 -6.54
CA LYS A 150 6.79 -23.11 -6.68
C LYS A 150 6.63 -24.20 -7.75
N MET A 151 5.46 -24.79 -7.87
CA MET A 151 5.18 -25.80 -8.90
C MET A 151 5.14 -25.19 -10.31
N ASN A 152 4.50 -24.01 -10.47
CA ASN A 152 4.55 -23.25 -11.72
C ASN A 152 5.99 -22.98 -12.15
N LEU A 153 6.84 -22.57 -11.21
CA LEU A 153 8.27 -22.36 -11.47
C LEU A 153 8.99 -23.66 -11.88
N LYS A 154 8.74 -24.77 -11.17
CA LYS A 154 9.32 -26.10 -11.50
C LYS A 154 8.95 -26.54 -12.92
N HIS A 155 7.72 -26.27 -13.34
CA HIS A 155 7.22 -26.60 -14.68
C HIS A 155 7.52 -25.53 -15.73
N LYS A 156 8.26 -24.46 -15.38
CA LYS A 156 8.58 -23.32 -16.27
C LYS A 156 7.33 -22.55 -16.76
N ASN A 157 6.23 -22.62 -16.02
CA ASN A 157 5.01 -21.85 -16.26
C ASN A 157 5.16 -20.42 -15.71
N TYR A 158 6.13 -19.66 -16.25
CA TYR A 158 6.47 -18.32 -15.77
C TYR A 158 5.28 -17.35 -15.88
N LYS A 159 4.48 -17.48 -16.94
CA LYS A 159 3.28 -16.65 -17.14
C LYS A 159 2.25 -16.86 -16.04
N ASN A 160 1.85 -18.11 -15.78
CA ASN A 160 0.90 -18.39 -14.70
C ASN A 160 1.42 -17.94 -13.33
N PHE A 161 2.74 -18.04 -13.08
CA PHE A 161 3.33 -17.54 -11.85
C PHE A 161 3.10 -16.03 -11.69
N ILE A 162 3.51 -15.23 -12.68
CA ILE A 162 3.46 -13.77 -12.58
C ILE A 162 2.03 -13.25 -12.72
N ASP A 163 1.19 -13.88 -13.54
CA ASP A 163 -0.25 -13.56 -13.60
C ASP A 163 -0.92 -13.77 -12.25
N SER A 164 -0.59 -14.85 -11.54
CA SER A 164 -1.12 -15.11 -10.19
C SER A 164 -0.67 -14.04 -9.20
N LEU A 165 0.57 -13.56 -9.33
CA LEU A 165 1.10 -12.48 -8.49
C LEU A 165 0.43 -11.13 -8.80
N ASN A 166 0.26 -10.79 -10.08
CA ASN A 166 -0.41 -9.57 -10.51
C ASN A 166 -1.86 -9.52 -10.01
N LEU A 167 -2.60 -10.63 -10.17
CA LEU A 167 -3.97 -10.72 -9.68
C LEU A 167 -4.05 -10.66 -8.16
N LEU A 168 -3.09 -11.27 -7.44
CA LEU A 168 -2.98 -11.11 -6.01
C LEU A 168 -2.80 -9.63 -5.65
N PHE A 169 -1.85 -8.93 -6.30
CA PHE A 169 -1.62 -7.51 -6.05
C PHE A 169 -2.85 -6.64 -6.33
N GLU A 170 -3.65 -6.96 -7.34
CA GLU A 170 -4.93 -6.28 -7.62
C GLU A 170 -6.02 -6.55 -6.58
N SER A 171 -5.88 -7.64 -5.80
CA SER A 171 -6.88 -8.08 -4.81
C SER A 171 -6.62 -7.61 -3.37
N VAL A 172 -5.47 -6.98 -3.12
CA VAL A 172 -5.05 -6.51 -1.79
C VAL A 172 -5.48 -5.06 -1.60
N LEU A 173 -6.11 -4.75 -0.47
CA LEU A 173 -6.34 -3.38 -0.05
C LEU A 173 -5.03 -2.75 0.47
N TYR A 174 -4.44 -1.84 -0.32
CA TYR A 174 -3.22 -1.16 0.10
C TYR A 174 -3.47 -0.03 1.09
N GLN A 175 -4.34 0.91 0.75
CA GLN A 175 -4.59 2.09 1.56
C GLN A 175 -6.02 2.56 1.35
N TYR A 176 -6.73 2.79 2.43
CA TYR A 176 -7.99 3.50 2.40
C TYR A 176 -8.20 4.34 3.66
N GLU A 177 -8.51 5.63 3.48
CA GLU A 177 -8.71 6.56 4.59
C GLU A 177 -10.16 6.60 5.05
N TRP A 178 -10.33 6.57 6.37
CA TRP A 178 -11.59 6.82 7.06
C TRP A 178 -11.48 8.08 7.92
N ASP A 179 -12.49 8.94 7.81
CA ASP A 179 -12.58 10.15 8.62
C ASP A 179 -13.33 9.86 9.94
N GLY A 180 -12.67 10.11 11.06
CA GLY A 180 -13.28 10.11 12.40
C GLY A 180 -13.58 11.52 12.90
N THR A 181 -14.06 11.64 14.14
CA THR A 181 -14.39 12.95 14.73
C THR A 181 -13.15 13.85 14.92
N ASN A 182 -12.05 13.28 15.41
CA ASN A 182 -10.84 14.03 15.80
C ASN A 182 -9.54 13.48 15.18
N SER A 183 -9.63 12.37 14.44
CA SER A 183 -8.47 11.71 13.83
C SER A 183 -8.92 10.98 12.57
N LYS A 184 -7.97 10.53 11.76
CA LYS A 184 -8.23 9.62 10.65
C LYS A 184 -7.79 8.20 11.00
N TYR A 185 -8.34 7.23 10.28
CA TYR A 185 -7.89 5.83 10.32
C TYR A 185 -7.48 5.40 8.92
N LEU A 186 -6.29 4.80 8.80
CA LEU A 186 -5.77 4.33 7.52
C LEU A 186 -5.87 2.82 7.46
N ASP A 187 -6.89 2.31 6.77
CA ASP A 187 -7.13 0.90 6.63
C ASP A 187 -6.17 0.27 5.61
N THR A 188 -5.56 -0.85 6.01
CA THR A 188 -4.53 -1.54 5.23
C THR A 188 -4.61 -3.04 5.43
N GLU A 189 -4.88 -3.78 4.36
CA GLU A 189 -4.83 -5.24 4.36
C GLU A 189 -3.41 -5.74 4.11
N TYR A 190 -2.62 -5.03 3.31
CA TYR A 190 -1.31 -5.50 2.82
C TYR A 190 -0.34 -5.91 3.95
N GLN A 191 -0.52 -5.38 5.17
CA GLN A 191 0.30 -5.71 6.32
C GLN A 191 0.34 -7.23 6.59
N TYR A 192 -0.79 -7.92 6.41
CA TYR A 192 -0.89 -9.38 6.58
C TYR A 192 -0.20 -10.16 5.45
N HIS A 193 0.09 -9.50 4.33
CA HIS A 193 0.76 -10.10 3.17
C HIS A 193 2.28 -9.87 3.15
N LEU A 194 2.81 -8.92 3.92
CA LEU A 194 4.20 -8.47 3.87
C LEU A 194 5.20 -9.63 3.88
N TYR A 195 5.08 -10.54 4.86
CA TYR A 195 6.00 -11.67 5.01
C TYR A 195 6.03 -12.58 3.77
N TYR A 196 4.85 -12.89 3.23
CA TYR A 196 4.71 -13.80 2.11
C TYR A 196 5.10 -13.15 0.79
N ILE A 197 4.78 -11.88 0.59
CA ILE A 197 5.21 -11.15 -0.60
C ILE A 197 6.74 -11.01 -0.60
N ARG A 198 7.39 -10.70 0.54
CA ARG A 198 8.85 -10.73 0.64
C ARG A 198 9.42 -12.09 0.21
N LYS A 199 8.82 -13.21 0.63
CA LYS A 199 9.22 -14.55 0.18
C LYS A 199 9.05 -14.75 -1.32
N ILE A 200 7.96 -14.28 -1.91
CA ILE A 200 7.69 -14.39 -3.36
C ILE A 200 8.70 -13.55 -4.14
N ILE A 201 8.95 -12.31 -3.72
CA ILE A 201 9.96 -11.41 -4.33
C ILE A 201 11.33 -12.06 -4.31
N ARG A 202 11.73 -12.73 -3.21
CA ARG A 202 12.99 -13.50 -3.17
C ARG A 202 13.02 -14.65 -4.17
N ILE A 203 11.89 -15.29 -4.46
CA ILE A 203 11.80 -16.33 -5.50
C ILE A 203 11.97 -15.70 -6.88
N VAL A 204 11.29 -14.58 -7.15
CA VAL A 204 11.42 -13.85 -8.42
C VAL A 204 12.85 -13.39 -8.63
N TYR A 205 13.47 -12.78 -7.61
CA TYR A 205 14.87 -12.37 -7.60
C TYR A 205 15.83 -13.49 -8.05
N ARG A 206 15.71 -14.69 -7.45
CA ARG A 206 16.58 -15.85 -7.79
C ARG A 206 16.40 -16.36 -9.21
N HIS A 207 15.34 -15.97 -9.90
CA HIS A 207 14.99 -16.41 -11.25
C HIS A 207 14.65 -15.22 -12.16
N LEU A 208 15.17 -14.04 -11.84
CA LEU A 208 14.79 -12.78 -12.48
C LEU A 208 15.09 -12.82 -13.99
N ASP A 209 16.23 -13.41 -14.36
CA ASP A 209 16.65 -13.63 -15.75
C ASP A 209 15.61 -14.43 -16.53
N LYS A 210 15.04 -15.47 -15.92
CA LYS A 210 14.03 -16.34 -16.54
C LYS A 210 12.70 -15.62 -16.68
N PHE A 211 12.26 -14.88 -15.66
CA PHE A 211 11.03 -14.11 -15.75
C PHE A 211 11.15 -13.01 -16.80
N TYR A 212 12.23 -12.22 -16.76
CA TYR A 212 12.48 -11.17 -17.74
C TYR A 212 12.55 -11.71 -19.18
N LYS A 213 13.19 -12.87 -19.40
CA LYS A 213 13.28 -13.48 -20.73
C LYS A 213 11.94 -13.99 -21.28
N ASN A 214 11.07 -14.53 -20.42
CA ASN A 214 9.89 -15.26 -20.89
C ASN A 214 8.58 -14.46 -20.76
N VAL A 215 8.47 -13.57 -19.76
CA VAL A 215 7.26 -12.81 -19.42
C VAL A 215 7.60 -11.39 -18.94
N PRO A 216 8.32 -10.58 -19.75
CA PRO A 216 8.75 -9.25 -19.37
C PRO A 216 7.58 -8.31 -19.07
N ASP A 217 6.51 -8.36 -19.87
CA ASP A 217 5.37 -7.45 -19.75
C ASP A 217 4.62 -7.67 -18.43
N GLU A 218 4.35 -8.93 -18.07
CA GLU A 218 3.71 -9.27 -16.82
C GLU A 218 4.60 -8.98 -15.62
N LEU A 219 5.92 -9.19 -15.75
CA LEU A 219 6.89 -8.83 -14.71
C LEU A 219 6.90 -7.31 -14.48
N PHE A 220 6.93 -6.53 -15.56
CA PHE A 220 6.92 -5.08 -15.47
C PHE A 220 5.59 -4.57 -14.91
N LYS A 221 4.46 -5.19 -15.25
CA LYS A 221 3.18 -4.91 -14.58
C LYS A 221 3.28 -5.09 -13.06
N ALA A 222 3.89 -6.18 -12.59
CA ALA A 222 4.06 -6.43 -11.16
C ALA A 222 4.94 -5.36 -10.49
N ILE A 223 6.07 -5.02 -11.11
CA ILE A 223 6.99 -3.99 -10.61
C ILE A 223 6.31 -2.61 -10.61
N ARG A 224 5.55 -2.28 -11.65
CA ARG A 224 4.77 -1.04 -11.72
C ARG A 224 3.78 -0.93 -10.56
N THR A 225 3.05 -2.01 -10.26
CA THR A 225 2.15 -2.04 -9.11
C THR A 225 2.88 -1.80 -7.79
N LEU A 226 4.09 -2.35 -7.61
CA LEU A 226 4.92 -2.07 -6.43
C LEU A 226 5.35 -0.60 -6.41
N CYS A 227 5.79 -0.03 -7.53
CA CYS A 227 6.16 1.40 -7.61
C CYS A 227 5.00 2.34 -7.26
N LEU A 228 3.76 1.95 -7.54
CA LEU A 228 2.57 2.78 -7.25
C LEU A 228 2.08 2.68 -5.81
N ASN A 229 2.55 1.70 -5.03
CA ASN A 229 2.11 1.47 -3.66
C ASN A 229 3.25 1.75 -2.66
N SER A 230 3.62 3.03 -2.53
CA SER A 230 4.84 3.47 -1.81
C SER A 230 4.98 2.91 -0.40
N ARG A 231 3.99 3.10 0.48
CA ARG A 231 4.07 2.65 1.89
C ARG A 231 4.30 1.15 2.00
N PHE A 232 3.56 0.37 1.19
CA PHE A 232 3.72 -1.08 1.11
C PHE A 232 5.11 -1.46 0.60
N THR A 233 5.56 -0.85 -0.49
CA THR A 233 6.83 -1.23 -1.12
C THR A 233 8.03 -0.82 -0.28
N PHE A 234 7.98 0.32 0.40
CA PHE A 234 9.00 0.70 1.38
C PHE A 234 9.10 -0.31 2.53
N ALA A 235 7.97 -0.86 2.98
CA ALA A 235 7.96 -1.94 3.96
C ALA A 235 8.58 -3.25 3.44
N ILE A 236 8.87 -3.40 2.14
CA ILE A 236 9.59 -4.55 1.58
C ILE A 236 10.83 -4.14 0.77
N MET A 237 11.32 -2.90 0.94
CA MET A 237 12.29 -2.29 0.03
C MET A 237 13.62 -3.04 -0.01
N THR A 238 14.08 -3.61 1.10
CA THR A 238 15.33 -4.38 1.11
C THR A 238 15.28 -5.55 0.12
N ASP A 239 14.17 -6.30 0.11
CA ASP A 239 13.97 -7.44 -0.78
C ASP A 239 13.68 -6.98 -2.22
N PHE A 240 12.84 -5.95 -2.37
CA PHE A 240 12.44 -5.42 -3.67
C PHE A 240 13.56 -4.68 -4.39
N GLY A 241 14.26 -3.78 -3.70
CA GLY A 241 15.45 -3.08 -4.18
C GLY A 241 16.54 -4.06 -4.58
N SER A 242 16.80 -5.09 -3.76
CA SER A 242 17.73 -6.17 -4.13
C SER A 242 17.29 -6.86 -5.42
N MET A 243 16.00 -7.18 -5.59
CA MET A 243 15.50 -7.77 -6.82
C MET A 243 15.76 -6.86 -8.02
N VAL A 244 15.30 -5.61 -7.96
CA VAL A 244 15.32 -4.70 -9.11
C VAL A 244 16.72 -4.24 -9.48
N LEU A 245 17.61 -4.05 -8.51
CA LEU A 245 18.97 -3.52 -8.73
C LEU A 245 20.03 -4.62 -8.92
N SER A 246 19.66 -5.90 -8.82
CA SER A 246 20.62 -7.00 -8.89
C SER A 246 21.21 -7.29 -10.27
N GLN A 247 20.50 -6.93 -11.35
CA GLN A 247 20.90 -7.26 -12.71
C GLN A 247 20.79 -6.03 -13.60
N TYR A 248 21.94 -5.43 -13.92
CA TYR A 248 22.04 -4.18 -14.68
C TYR A 248 21.12 -4.11 -15.90
N HIS A 249 21.10 -5.14 -16.75
CA HIS A 249 20.29 -5.16 -17.97
C HIS A 249 18.78 -5.13 -17.68
N VAL A 250 18.33 -5.87 -16.66
CA VAL A 250 16.92 -5.90 -16.25
C VAL A 250 16.54 -4.56 -15.62
N THR A 251 17.37 -4.04 -14.71
CA THR A 251 17.17 -2.73 -14.08
C THR A 251 17.08 -1.62 -15.11
N LYS A 252 18.01 -1.60 -16.07
CA LYS A 252 18.03 -0.62 -17.14
C LYS A 252 16.76 -0.70 -17.99
N ALA A 253 16.29 -1.90 -18.34
CA ALA A 253 15.05 -2.08 -19.08
C ALA A 253 13.82 -1.59 -18.29
N ILE A 254 13.77 -1.85 -16.98
CA ILE A 254 12.71 -1.33 -16.09
C ILE A 254 12.72 0.20 -16.09
N ILE A 255 13.90 0.81 -15.90
CA ILE A 255 14.08 2.27 -15.91
C ILE A 255 13.69 2.85 -17.26
N ASP A 256 14.16 2.27 -18.36
CA ASP A 256 13.86 2.76 -19.71
C ASP A 256 12.36 2.65 -20.04
N THR A 257 11.68 1.63 -19.51
CA THR A 257 10.23 1.46 -19.68
C THR A 257 9.45 2.52 -18.90
N PHE A 258 9.86 2.78 -17.66
CA PHE A 258 9.10 3.64 -16.74
C PHE A 258 9.51 5.11 -16.78
N LYS A 259 10.74 5.47 -17.18
CA LYS A 259 11.19 6.87 -17.28
C LYS A 259 10.29 7.70 -18.21
N ASP A 260 9.64 7.07 -19.18
CA ASP A 260 8.73 7.77 -20.08
C ASP A 260 7.34 7.96 -19.44
N GLU A 261 6.97 7.10 -18.49
CA GLU A 261 5.75 7.25 -17.67
C GLU A 261 5.92 8.30 -16.58
N PHE A 262 7.13 8.50 -16.07
CA PHE A 262 7.40 9.44 -14.97
C PHE A 262 8.13 10.71 -15.44
N THR A 263 7.97 11.83 -14.75
CA THR A 263 8.71 13.08 -15.02
C THR A 263 9.33 13.65 -13.76
N LEU A 264 10.54 14.22 -13.88
CA LEU A 264 11.25 14.81 -12.75
C LEU A 264 10.61 16.13 -12.31
N ILE A 265 10.39 16.27 -11.01
CA ILE A 265 10.13 17.55 -10.37
C ILE A 265 11.43 18.05 -9.76
N GLU A 266 12.00 19.12 -10.34
CA GLU A 266 13.28 19.69 -9.87
C GLU A 266 13.24 20.16 -8.41
N LYS A 267 12.09 20.64 -7.93
CA LYS A 267 11.97 21.20 -6.58
C LYS A 267 12.05 20.14 -5.48
N ASP A 268 11.49 18.96 -5.74
CA ASP A 268 11.36 17.90 -4.73
C ASP A 268 12.25 16.70 -5.03
N PHE A 269 12.94 16.71 -6.18
CA PHE A 269 13.80 15.63 -6.67
C PHE A 269 13.09 14.28 -6.81
N VAL A 270 11.77 14.28 -6.98
CA VAL A 270 10.96 13.06 -7.13
C VAL A 270 10.34 12.98 -8.53
N LEU A 271 10.30 11.78 -9.09
CA LEU A 271 9.64 11.46 -10.35
C LEU A 271 8.13 11.30 -10.13
N VAL A 272 7.26 12.03 -10.85
CA VAL A 272 5.78 11.92 -10.78
C VAL A 272 5.19 11.20 -11.98
N ASP A 273 4.08 10.49 -11.79
CA ASP A 273 3.37 9.79 -12.89
C ASP A 273 2.72 10.82 -13.82
N LYS A 274 3.13 10.86 -15.10
CA LYS A 274 2.59 11.80 -16.10
C LYS A 274 1.09 11.65 -16.32
N LYS A 275 0.49 10.49 -15.99
CA LYS A 275 -0.93 10.21 -16.20
C LYS A 275 -1.81 10.61 -15.03
N LYS A 276 -1.23 10.94 -13.87
CA LYS A 276 -1.99 11.42 -12.70
C LYS A 276 -1.75 12.92 -12.54
N ASP A 277 -2.83 13.70 -12.52
CA ASP A 277 -2.84 15.14 -12.19
C ASP A 277 -2.55 15.43 -10.70
N GLU A 278 -2.13 14.42 -9.94
CA GLU A 278 -1.83 14.54 -8.53
C GLU A 278 -0.33 14.81 -8.36
N ASN A 279 0.02 15.90 -7.68
CA ASN A 279 1.39 16.28 -7.28
C ASN A 279 2.07 15.26 -6.31
N GLN A 280 1.70 13.98 -6.36
CA GLN A 280 2.27 12.93 -5.54
C GLN A 280 3.42 12.25 -6.28
N GLY A 281 4.64 12.53 -5.79
CA GLY A 281 5.87 11.90 -6.24
C GLY A 281 5.84 10.36 -6.11
N ASN A 282 6.31 9.67 -7.16
CA ASN A 282 6.61 8.25 -7.11
C ASN A 282 7.96 8.01 -6.41
N LEU A 283 7.90 7.95 -5.08
CA LEU A 283 9.08 7.78 -4.23
C LEU A 283 9.81 6.45 -4.49
N VAL A 284 9.08 5.37 -4.77
CA VAL A 284 9.68 4.04 -5.00
C VAL A 284 10.50 4.01 -6.29
N PHE A 285 9.94 4.52 -7.39
CA PHE A 285 10.65 4.56 -8.66
C PHE A 285 11.82 5.54 -8.59
N SER A 286 11.65 6.68 -7.93
CA SER A 286 12.73 7.65 -7.69
C SER A 286 13.88 7.03 -6.91
N TYR A 287 13.56 6.30 -5.82
CA TYR A 287 14.53 5.54 -5.02
C TYR A 287 15.37 4.60 -5.90
N ILE A 288 14.72 3.77 -6.72
CA ILE A 288 15.40 2.82 -7.62
C ILE A 288 16.23 3.55 -8.68
N TYR A 289 15.65 4.59 -9.28
CA TYR A 289 16.27 5.36 -10.36
C TYR A 289 17.58 6.00 -9.91
N TYR A 290 17.57 6.73 -8.79
CA TYR A 290 18.77 7.43 -8.32
C TYR A 290 19.85 6.48 -7.83
N ILE A 291 19.49 5.37 -7.18
CA ILE A 291 20.48 4.35 -6.82
C ILE A 291 21.14 3.77 -8.07
N PHE A 292 20.35 3.44 -9.11
CA PHE A 292 20.89 2.87 -10.34
C PHE A 292 21.88 3.82 -11.03
N TYR A 293 21.59 5.11 -11.04
CA TYR A 293 22.50 6.13 -11.58
C TYR A 293 23.56 6.62 -10.60
N SER A 294 23.63 6.05 -9.39
CA SER A 294 24.57 6.45 -8.34
C SER A 294 24.47 7.93 -7.96
N ASP A 295 23.26 8.49 -8.03
CA ASP A 295 22.95 9.85 -7.63
C ASP A 295 22.57 9.89 -6.15
N TYR A 296 23.60 10.00 -5.30
CA TYR A 296 23.41 9.91 -3.85
C TYR A 296 22.61 11.08 -3.27
N ASP A 297 22.79 12.28 -3.81
CA ASP A 297 22.09 13.47 -3.31
C ASP A 297 20.58 13.32 -3.50
N HIS A 298 20.13 12.98 -4.72
CA HIS A 298 18.71 12.79 -5.00
C HIS A 298 18.14 11.54 -4.33
N TYR A 299 18.93 10.48 -4.18
CA TYR A 299 18.56 9.32 -3.37
C TYR A 299 18.24 9.71 -1.92
N TYR A 300 19.11 10.53 -1.32
CA TYR A 300 18.93 11.01 0.05
C TYR A 300 17.67 11.87 0.19
N GLU A 301 17.38 12.71 -0.79
CA GLU A 301 16.13 13.49 -0.85
C GLU A 301 14.87 12.61 -0.86
N VAL A 302 14.90 11.51 -1.61
CA VAL A 302 13.77 10.56 -1.63
C VAL A 302 13.54 10.00 -0.22
N LEU A 303 14.60 9.62 0.50
CA LEU A 303 14.48 9.12 1.87
C LEU A 303 13.95 10.17 2.83
N MET A 304 14.40 11.42 2.73
CA MET A 304 13.85 12.53 3.51
C MET A 304 12.35 12.71 3.25
N ASN A 305 11.91 12.63 1.98
CA ASN A 305 10.49 12.70 1.62
C ASN A 305 9.68 11.51 2.16
N VAL A 306 10.25 10.31 2.20
CA VAL A 306 9.60 9.15 2.85
C VAL A 306 9.42 9.40 4.34
N LEU A 307 10.45 9.91 5.04
CA LEU A 307 10.37 10.24 6.46
C LEU A 307 9.37 11.37 6.74
N ARG A 308 9.28 12.39 5.87
CA ARG A 308 8.23 13.43 5.95
C ARG A 308 6.84 12.83 5.91
N ASN A 309 6.60 11.91 4.98
CA ASN A 309 5.31 11.22 4.89
C ASN A 309 5.02 10.39 6.14
N ILE A 310 6.01 9.69 6.69
CA ILE A 310 5.87 8.93 7.93
C ILE A 310 5.49 9.84 9.10
N ILE A 311 6.18 10.96 9.28
CA ILE A 311 5.85 11.95 10.32
C ILE A 311 4.43 12.48 10.12
N HIS A 312 4.06 12.81 8.88
CA HIS A 312 2.70 13.25 8.56
C HIS A 312 1.65 12.19 8.92
N TYR A 313 1.90 10.92 8.61
CA TYR A 313 1.01 9.81 8.93
C TYR A 313 0.86 9.62 10.44
N MET A 314 1.95 9.72 11.20
CA MET A 314 1.91 9.62 12.67
C MET A 314 1.09 10.75 13.32
N LEU A 315 1.07 11.94 12.72
CA LEU A 315 0.27 13.07 13.21
C LEU A 315 -1.20 12.99 12.80
N THR A 316 -1.51 12.25 11.74
CA THR A 316 -2.83 12.23 11.10
C THR A 316 -3.65 11.00 11.48
N PHE A 317 -3.01 9.83 11.53
CA PHE A 317 -3.68 8.55 11.66
C PHE A 317 -3.54 7.95 13.06
N ALA A 318 -4.64 7.39 13.54
CA ALA A 318 -4.67 6.70 14.84
C ALA A 318 -3.83 5.40 14.85
N ASN A 319 -3.63 4.75 13.70
CA ASN A 319 -2.99 3.45 13.55
C ASN A 319 -1.68 3.51 12.74
N HIS A 320 -0.66 4.15 13.32
CA HIS A 320 0.62 4.46 12.65
C HIS A 320 1.81 3.57 13.06
N ASP A 321 1.57 2.45 13.78
CA ASP A 321 2.65 1.57 14.26
C ASP A 321 3.56 1.05 13.14
N LEU A 322 2.98 0.73 11.99
CA LEU A 322 3.73 0.28 10.82
C LEU A 322 4.60 1.38 10.20
N ASP A 323 4.15 2.64 10.25
CA ASP A 323 4.93 3.79 9.74
C ASP A 323 6.12 4.07 10.64
N LEU A 324 5.91 4.00 11.96
CA LEU A 324 6.99 4.13 12.94
C LEU A 324 8.04 3.03 12.75
N ALA A 325 7.60 1.77 12.56
CA ALA A 325 8.50 0.66 12.28
C ALA A 325 9.29 0.87 10.97
N LEU A 326 8.64 1.37 9.92
CA LEU A 326 9.29 1.70 8.66
C LEU A 326 10.33 2.82 8.84
N GLY A 327 9.97 3.90 9.54
CA GLY A 327 10.87 5.02 9.80
C GLY A 327 12.11 4.58 10.57
N ASN A 328 11.93 3.79 11.63
CA ASN A 328 13.03 3.21 12.39
C ASN A 328 13.95 2.33 11.52
N SER A 329 13.38 1.54 10.60
CA SER A 329 14.19 0.74 9.67
C SER A 329 15.03 1.60 8.72
N ILE A 330 14.52 2.75 8.28
CA ILE A 330 15.27 3.69 7.43
C ILE A 330 16.40 4.34 8.25
N ILE A 331 16.09 4.83 9.45
CA ILE A 331 17.09 5.46 10.34
C ILE A 331 18.20 4.48 10.71
N GLN A 332 17.86 3.21 10.94
CA GLN A 332 18.86 2.18 11.23
C GLN A 332 19.80 1.90 10.06
N ALA A 333 19.31 2.00 8.81
CA ALA A 333 20.09 1.76 7.61
C ALA A 333 20.97 2.96 7.23
N GLU A 334 20.40 4.17 7.27
CA GLU A 334 21.01 5.40 6.74
C GLU A 334 21.71 6.23 7.84
N GLY A 335 21.36 5.99 9.10
CA GLY A 335 21.87 6.72 10.26
C GLY A 335 20.98 7.89 10.68
N TYR A 336 21.15 8.32 11.93
CA TYR A 336 20.33 9.36 12.56
C TYR A 336 20.59 10.78 12.01
N GLN A 337 21.62 10.98 11.18
CA GLN A 337 21.92 12.29 10.58
C GLN A 337 20.76 12.79 9.71
N ILE A 338 20.04 11.89 9.05
CA ILE A 338 18.88 12.25 8.22
C ILE A 338 17.76 12.94 9.00
N LEU A 339 17.62 12.65 10.30
CA LEU A 339 16.64 13.33 11.15
C LEU A 339 17.07 14.76 11.49
N LEU A 340 18.37 14.98 11.66
CA LEU A 340 18.91 16.33 11.85
C LEU A 340 18.77 17.16 10.57
N ASP A 341 19.10 16.58 9.42
CA ASP A 341 19.00 17.27 8.13
C ASP A 341 17.53 17.60 7.81
N LEU A 342 16.61 16.68 8.15
CA LEU A 342 15.18 16.92 8.04
C LEU A 342 14.70 18.04 8.96
N PHE A 343 15.13 18.02 10.23
CA PHE A 343 14.84 19.11 11.17
C PHE A 343 15.41 20.45 10.68
N HIS A 344 16.66 20.46 10.21
CA HIS A 344 17.34 21.68 9.76
C HIS A 344 16.61 22.35 8.59
N ARG A 345 16.06 21.56 7.67
CA ARG A 345 15.34 22.09 6.50
C ARG A 345 13.93 22.55 6.82
N ASP A 346 13.20 21.75 7.57
CA ASP A 346 11.77 21.95 7.76
C ASP A 346 11.45 22.70 9.06
N TYR A 347 12.41 22.75 9.99
CA TYR A 347 12.24 23.18 11.39
C TYR A 347 11.06 22.48 12.08
N ASN A 348 10.69 21.29 11.62
CA ASN A 348 9.56 20.55 12.12
C ASN A 348 9.96 19.75 13.36
N THR A 349 9.67 20.30 14.54
CA THR A 349 9.96 19.66 15.84
C THR A 349 9.28 18.31 16.04
N PHE A 350 8.22 17.99 15.30
CA PHE A 350 7.55 16.68 15.39
C PHE A 350 8.44 15.51 14.97
N VAL A 351 9.51 15.75 14.21
CA VAL A 351 10.52 14.71 13.92
C VAL A 351 11.04 14.07 15.20
N PHE A 352 11.25 14.84 16.27
CA PHE A 352 11.75 14.35 17.56
C PHE A 352 10.65 13.83 18.49
N THR A 353 9.39 14.10 18.18
CA THR A 353 8.24 13.44 18.81
C THR A 353 8.05 12.04 18.22
N CYS A 354 8.16 11.92 16.90
CA CYS A 354 8.07 10.65 16.18
C CYS A 354 9.28 9.74 16.44
N PHE A 355 10.48 10.33 16.48
CA PHE A 355 11.75 9.64 16.72
C PHE A 355 12.46 10.29 17.93
N PRO A 356 12.22 9.78 19.16
CA PRO A 356 12.69 10.43 20.39
C PRO A 356 14.22 10.58 20.45
N ILE A 357 14.69 11.74 20.88
CA ILE A 357 16.13 12.06 21.03
C ILE A 357 16.82 11.07 21.99
N GLU A 358 16.10 10.53 22.97
CA GLU A 358 16.59 9.50 23.88
C GLU A 358 17.12 8.26 23.16
N SER A 359 16.53 7.92 22.00
CA SER A 359 16.93 6.78 21.18
C SER A 359 18.18 7.04 20.33
N PHE A 360 18.68 8.28 20.28
CA PHE A 360 19.83 8.63 19.46
C PHE A 360 21.12 8.11 20.11
N PRO A 361 22.14 7.76 19.30
CA PRO A 361 23.48 7.50 19.81
C PRO A 361 24.03 8.68 20.62
N ASP A 362 24.73 8.40 21.72
CA ASP A 362 25.20 9.43 22.67
C ASP A 362 26.11 10.49 22.02
N ASN A 363 26.89 10.10 21.00
CA ASN A 363 27.73 11.03 20.25
C ASN A 363 26.94 12.01 19.35
N MET A 364 25.67 11.72 19.06
CA MET A 364 24.80 12.59 18.27
C MET A 364 23.95 13.53 19.11
N LYS A 365 23.67 13.19 20.37
CA LYS A 365 22.88 14.04 21.27
C LYS A 365 23.42 15.49 21.37
N PRO A 366 24.74 15.74 21.48
CA PRO A 366 25.27 17.10 21.44
C PRO A 366 24.97 17.84 20.13
N LYS A 367 25.03 17.16 18.98
CA LYS A 367 24.71 17.76 17.67
C LYS A 367 23.23 18.15 17.59
N VAL A 368 22.34 17.29 18.09
CA VAL A 368 20.90 17.59 18.17
C VAL A 368 20.68 18.85 19.01
N ARG A 369 21.32 18.94 20.18
CA ARG A 369 21.22 20.13 21.04
C ARG A 369 21.68 21.39 20.30
N ASP A 370 22.83 21.34 19.64
CA ASP A 370 23.41 22.50 18.97
C ASP A 370 22.52 22.99 17.79
N GLU A 371 21.90 22.07 17.04
CA GLU A 371 20.89 22.40 16.02
C GLU A 371 19.62 23.03 16.65
N LEU A 372 19.11 22.50 17.76
CA LEU A 372 17.97 23.06 18.47
C LEU A 372 18.26 24.49 18.98
N VAL A 373 19.46 24.73 19.53
CA VAL A 373 19.88 26.08 19.96
C VAL A 373 19.98 27.03 18.78
N THR A 374 20.55 26.59 17.66
CA THR A 374 20.64 27.38 16.42
C THR A 374 19.25 27.75 15.89
N ALA A 375 18.32 26.79 15.90
CA ALA A 375 16.94 27.02 15.50
C ALA A 375 16.22 28.05 16.40
N ILE A 376 16.44 28.01 17.72
CA ILE A 376 15.91 29.05 18.63
C ILE A 376 16.42 30.43 18.24
N GLN A 377 17.73 30.58 18.00
CA GLN A 377 18.31 31.87 17.63
C GLN A 377 17.70 32.40 16.32
N TYR A 378 17.53 31.52 15.34
CA TYR A 378 16.89 31.85 14.07
C TYR A 378 15.44 32.34 14.26
N PHE A 379 14.62 31.61 15.00
CA PHE A 379 13.22 32.02 15.22
C PHE A 379 13.10 33.24 16.14
N ALA A 380 13.94 33.37 17.16
CA ALA A 380 13.96 34.53 18.03
C ALA A 380 14.27 35.81 17.23
N ALA A 381 15.24 35.78 16.32
CA ALA A 381 15.54 36.92 15.44
C ALA A 381 14.35 37.29 14.53
N ARG A 382 13.54 36.32 14.12
CA ARG A 382 12.34 36.55 13.29
C ARG A 382 11.15 37.11 14.06
N MET A 383 11.15 37.06 15.41
CA MET A 383 10.05 37.58 16.22
C MET A 383 9.90 39.11 16.15
N GLU A 384 10.96 39.81 15.74
CA GLU A 384 10.91 41.25 15.49
C GLU A 384 9.97 41.60 14.32
N ASN A 385 9.82 40.67 13.36
CA ASN A 385 8.90 40.82 12.24
C ASN A 385 7.48 40.41 12.62
N GLU A 386 6.53 41.34 12.53
CA GLU A 386 5.11 41.12 12.86
C GLU A 386 4.49 39.93 12.12
N SER A 387 4.85 39.73 10.85
CA SER A 387 4.30 38.64 10.02
C SER A 387 4.71 37.24 10.49
N TYR A 388 5.79 37.12 11.26
CA TYR A 388 6.33 35.83 11.72
C TYR A 388 6.36 35.69 13.24
N ARG A 389 5.96 36.71 14.00
CA ARG A 389 6.09 36.75 15.45
C ARG A 389 5.41 35.59 16.16
N LEU A 390 4.15 35.30 15.81
CA LEU A 390 3.37 34.26 16.46
C LEU A 390 3.90 32.86 16.15
N SER A 391 4.15 32.56 14.87
CA SER A 391 4.69 31.26 14.45
C SER A 391 6.12 31.03 14.98
N SER A 392 6.94 32.07 15.04
CA SER A 392 8.28 31.98 15.62
C SER A 392 8.24 31.75 17.14
N PHE A 393 7.32 32.40 17.85
CA PHE A 393 7.12 32.16 19.29
C PHE A 393 6.70 30.71 19.58
N GLU A 394 5.79 30.15 18.78
CA GLU A 394 5.39 28.75 18.88
C GLU A 394 6.57 27.80 18.67
N GLN A 395 7.37 28.03 17.62
CA GLN A 395 8.57 27.22 17.36
C GLN A 395 9.60 27.31 18.48
N VAL A 396 9.89 28.51 18.99
CA VAL A 396 10.79 28.70 20.14
C VAL A 396 10.28 27.93 21.36
N THR A 397 8.97 27.95 21.62
CA THR A 397 8.37 27.22 22.74
C THR A 397 8.51 25.71 22.58
N ASN A 398 8.21 25.18 21.40
CA ASN A 398 8.34 23.76 21.09
C ASN A 398 9.79 23.27 21.19
N ILE A 399 10.74 24.02 20.63
CA ILE A 399 12.16 23.69 20.69
C ILE A 399 12.70 23.78 22.13
N ASN A 400 12.32 24.82 22.89
CA ASN A 400 12.67 24.93 24.30
C ASN A 400 12.16 23.75 25.12
N ARG A 401 10.96 23.25 24.83
CA ARG A 401 10.45 22.05 25.48
C ARG A 401 11.32 20.83 25.18
N LEU A 402 11.74 20.63 23.93
CA LEU A 402 12.66 19.54 23.57
C LEU A 402 14.00 19.66 24.30
N LEU A 403 14.58 20.87 24.37
CA LEU A 403 15.82 21.13 25.09
C LEU A 403 15.67 20.84 26.59
N MET A 404 14.59 21.33 27.19
CA MET A 404 14.29 21.07 28.59
C MET A 404 14.02 19.59 28.84
N ASP A 405 13.28 18.87 28.00
CA ASP A 405 12.97 17.47 28.29
C ASP A 405 14.21 16.56 28.15
N ASN A 406 15.10 16.85 27.20
CA ASN A 406 16.21 15.95 26.85
C ASN A 406 17.59 16.41 27.37
N PHE A 407 17.76 17.67 27.78
CA PHE A 407 19.07 18.25 28.13
C PHE A 407 19.05 19.09 29.42
N LYS A 408 18.19 18.77 30.41
CA LYS A 408 18.07 19.50 31.70
C LYS A 408 19.39 19.76 32.39
N GLU A 409 20.31 18.81 32.33
CA GLU A 409 21.61 18.90 33.02
C GLU A 409 22.49 20.02 32.47
N TRP A 410 22.27 20.46 31.23
CA TRP A 410 23.00 21.58 30.63
C TRP A 410 22.57 22.95 31.15
N TYR A 411 21.36 23.05 31.73
CA TYR A 411 20.84 24.27 32.33
C TYR A 411 21.18 24.41 33.83
N LYS A 412 21.84 23.42 34.41
CA LYS A 412 22.37 23.45 35.77
C LYS A 412 23.83 23.88 35.75
#